data_AF-A0A1Y5HAX5-F1
#
_entry.id   AF-A0A1Y5HAX5-F1
#
_cell.length_a   1.000
_cell.length_b   1.000
_cell.length_c   1.000
_cell.angle_alpha   90.00
_cell.angle_beta   90.00
_cell.angle_gamma   90.00
#
_symmetry.space_group_name_H-M   'P 1'
#
loop_
_entity.id
_entity.type
_entity.pdbx_description
1 polymer ?
#
loop_
_entity_poly.entity_id
_entity_poly.type
_entity_poly.pdbx_seq_one_letter_code
_entity_poly.pdbx_strand_id
1 'polypeptide(L)'
;MNTPNFTPTKCEACPIRHRAVCARCNADELVELDAIKYYRSYEAGQTVIWSGDKMSFVGSVVSGIATLTQTMEDGRTQMVGLLLPSDFVGRPGRGGAAYNVIATTDVVMCCFRKKPFEDLMERTPHIAHRLLEMTLDELDAAREWMLVLGRKTAREKIASLLSIIARRNTAPTPDKNNDIMVFDLPLTREAMADYLGLTLETVSRQMSALKRDEVIHLDGKRHITVPDMGRLLEEAGDDNDGGFLI
;
A
#
# COMPACT_ATOMS: atom_id res chain seq x y z
N MET A 1 -9.00 14.22 16.89
CA MET A 1 -9.53 13.47 18.05
C MET A 1 -10.65 12.54 17.62
N ASN A 2 -10.29 11.53 16.83
CA ASN A 2 -11.03 10.29 16.70
C ASN A 2 -9.99 9.27 16.24
N THR A 3 -9.18 8.78 17.19
CA THR A 3 -8.33 7.63 16.90
C THR A 3 -9.27 6.49 16.49
N PRO A 4 -9.05 5.81 15.36
CA PRO A 4 -9.94 4.74 14.93
C PRO A 4 -10.05 3.72 16.08
N ASN A 5 -11.29 3.39 16.46
CA ASN A 5 -11.61 2.35 17.45
C ASN A 5 -11.24 0.99 16.86
N PHE A 6 -9.93 0.71 16.79
CA PHE A 6 -9.42 -0.58 16.38
C PHE A 6 -9.37 -1.49 17.59
N THR A 7 -10.16 -2.56 17.54
CA THR A 7 -10.11 -3.60 18.57
C THR A 7 -8.90 -4.48 18.30
N PRO A 8 -7.92 -4.58 19.22
CA PRO A 8 -6.80 -5.50 19.07
C PRO A 8 -7.30 -6.92 18.81
N THR A 9 -6.88 -7.51 17.70
CA THR A 9 -7.24 -8.88 17.33
C THR A 9 -6.06 -9.80 17.56
N LYS A 10 -6.32 -11.08 17.85
CA LYS A 10 -5.27 -12.11 17.81
C LYS A 10 -4.76 -12.26 16.37
N CYS A 11 -3.49 -12.62 16.21
CA CYS A 11 -2.91 -12.82 14.88
C CYS A 11 -3.72 -13.78 13.99
N GLU A 12 -4.32 -14.82 14.56
CA GLU A 12 -5.17 -15.80 13.84
C GLU A 12 -6.41 -15.16 13.18
N ALA A 13 -7.00 -14.15 13.81
CA ALA A 13 -8.21 -13.46 13.34
C ALA A 13 -7.89 -12.12 12.64
N CYS A 14 -6.62 -11.88 12.31
CA CYS A 14 -6.19 -10.61 11.73
C CYS A 14 -6.67 -10.49 10.27
N PRO A 15 -7.34 -9.39 9.87
CA PRO A 15 -7.94 -9.25 8.53
C PRO A 15 -6.91 -9.26 7.40
N ILE A 16 -5.69 -8.77 7.68
CA ILE A 16 -4.59 -8.71 6.71
C ILE A 16 -3.74 -10.00 6.68
N ARG A 17 -4.03 -10.99 7.53
CA ARG A 17 -3.15 -12.17 7.72
C ARG A 17 -2.82 -12.86 6.41
N HIS A 18 -3.78 -12.98 5.50
CA HIS A 18 -3.64 -13.70 4.24
C HIS A 18 -2.57 -13.11 3.29
N ARG A 19 -2.17 -11.84 3.46
CA ARG A 19 -1.13 -11.17 2.65
C ARG A 19 0.06 -10.65 3.46
N ALA A 20 -0.11 -10.47 4.77
CA ALA A 20 0.92 -9.91 5.65
C ALA A 20 2.12 -10.85 5.87
N VAL A 21 3.11 -10.37 6.61
CA VAL A 21 4.34 -11.13 6.94
C VAL A 21 4.06 -12.45 7.67
N CYS A 22 2.94 -12.55 8.39
CA CYS A 22 2.53 -13.74 9.13
C CYS A 22 1.68 -14.73 8.31
N ALA A 23 1.49 -14.51 7.00
CA ALA A 23 0.61 -15.33 6.15
C ALA A 23 0.99 -16.82 6.10
N ARG A 24 2.29 -17.12 6.23
CA ARG A 24 2.84 -18.48 6.17
C ARG A 24 3.07 -19.10 7.54
N CYS A 25 2.78 -18.37 8.63
CA CYS A 25 3.03 -18.87 9.97
C CYS A 25 2.04 -19.97 10.37
N ASN A 26 2.56 -21.01 11.04
CA ASN A 26 1.75 -22.01 11.73
C ASN A 26 1.18 -21.46 13.07
N ALA A 27 0.37 -22.25 13.77
CA ALA A 27 -0.29 -21.80 15.00
C ALA A 27 0.70 -21.39 16.10
N ASP A 28 1.76 -22.16 16.33
CA ASP A 28 2.75 -21.89 17.38
C ASP A 28 3.55 -20.61 17.07
N GLU A 29 3.95 -20.43 15.81
CA GLU A 29 4.64 -19.24 15.33
C GLU A 29 3.77 -17.98 15.45
N LEU A 30 2.45 -18.11 15.25
CA LEU A 30 1.51 -17.00 15.44
C LEU A 30 1.40 -16.60 16.91
N VAL A 31 1.48 -17.55 17.85
CA VAL A 31 1.52 -17.25 19.29
C VAL A 31 2.80 -16.50 19.65
N GLU A 32 3.95 -16.92 19.12
CA GLU A 32 5.22 -16.19 19.33
C GLU A 32 5.17 -14.76 18.76
N LEU A 33 4.60 -14.59 17.55
CA LEU A 33 4.40 -13.27 16.96
C LEU A 33 3.44 -12.40 17.80
N ASP A 34 2.33 -12.97 18.26
CA ASP A 34 1.32 -12.26 19.06
C ASP A 34 1.93 -11.74 20.38
N ALA A 35 2.85 -12.50 20.98
CA ALA A 35 3.53 -12.13 22.22
C ALA A 35 4.48 -10.93 22.08
N ILE A 36 5.03 -10.67 20.88
CA ILE A 36 5.93 -9.53 20.61
C ILE A 36 5.25 -8.39 19.85
N LYS A 37 3.96 -8.55 19.54
CA LYS A 37 3.11 -7.60 18.81
C LYS A 37 2.64 -6.47 19.71
N TYR A 38 2.47 -5.29 19.12
CA TYR A 38 1.66 -4.21 19.66
C TYR A 38 1.02 -3.43 18.52
N TYR A 39 -0.13 -2.79 18.77
CA TYR A 39 -0.76 -1.91 17.80
C TYR A 39 -0.37 -0.46 18.05
N ARG A 40 -0.26 0.32 16.97
CA ARG A 40 -0.10 1.77 17.06
C ARG A 40 -0.94 2.46 15.99
N SER A 41 -1.68 3.48 16.41
CA SER A 41 -2.52 4.27 15.54
C SER A 41 -1.89 5.63 15.27
N TYR A 42 -2.15 6.16 14.08
CA TYR A 42 -1.67 7.45 13.60
C TYR A 42 -2.82 8.19 12.94
N GLU A 43 -3.02 9.47 13.28
CA GLU A 43 -4.04 10.30 12.61
C GLU A 43 -3.55 10.68 11.20
N ALA A 44 -4.47 10.95 10.28
CA ALA A 44 -4.12 11.47 8.96
C ALA A 44 -3.22 12.72 9.04
N GLY A 45 -2.13 12.73 8.28
CA GLY A 45 -1.07 13.75 8.29
C GLY A 45 0.05 13.49 9.31
N GLN A 46 -0.10 12.53 10.22
CA GLN A 46 0.92 12.25 11.23
C GLN A 46 2.10 11.47 10.63
N THR A 47 3.32 11.89 10.97
CA THR A 47 4.54 11.13 10.65
C THR A 47 4.62 9.86 11.50
N VAL A 48 4.72 8.72 10.82
CA VAL A 48 4.89 7.39 11.40
C VAL A 48 6.36 7.11 11.71
N ILE A 49 7.23 7.39 10.75
CA ILE A 49 8.70 7.20 10.79
C ILE A 49 9.37 8.38 10.08
N TRP A 50 10.48 8.88 10.64
CA TRP A 50 11.33 9.84 9.95
C TRP A 50 12.51 9.14 9.27
N SER A 51 12.89 9.61 8.08
CA SER A 51 14.11 9.14 7.42
C SER A 51 15.33 9.40 8.30
N GLY A 52 16.23 8.42 8.38
CA GLY A 52 17.42 8.48 9.23
C GLY A 52 17.19 8.06 10.68
N ASP A 53 15.95 7.99 11.17
CA ASP A 53 15.67 7.56 12.54
C ASP A 53 16.08 6.11 12.77
N LYS A 54 16.50 5.83 14.01
CA LYS A 54 16.74 4.47 14.48
C LYS A 54 15.42 3.70 14.55
N MET A 55 15.30 2.64 13.77
CA MET A 55 14.12 1.78 13.75
C MET A 55 14.15 0.80 14.93
N SER A 56 13.25 0.98 15.89
CA SER A 56 13.04 0.09 17.04
C SER A 56 11.95 -0.97 16.80
N PHE A 57 11.23 -0.88 15.68
CA PHE A 57 10.16 -1.79 15.31
C PHE A 57 10.17 -2.09 13.82
N VAL A 58 9.47 -3.16 13.47
CA VAL A 58 8.98 -3.44 12.12
C VAL A 58 7.47 -3.63 12.20
N GLY A 59 6.73 -3.55 11.10
CA GLY A 59 5.28 -3.76 11.18
C GLY A 59 4.57 -3.73 9.86
N SER A 60 3.29 -4.08 9.88
CA SER A 60 2.41 -4.02 8.72
C SER A 60 1.28 -3.02 8.94
N VAL A 61 0.87 -2.34 7.87
CA VAL A 61 -0.37 -1.55 7.88
C VAL A 61 -1.56 -2.51 7.97
N VAL A 62 -2.43 -2.29 8.95
CA VAL A 62 -3.64 -3.11 9.17
C VAL A 62 -4.85 -2.47 8.54
N SER A 63 -4.97 -1.15 8.71
CA SER A 63 -6.01 -0.32 8.11
C SER A 63 -5.46 1.07 7.85
N GLY A 64 -6.11 1.78 6.93
CA GLY A 64 -5.63 3.06 6.47
C GLY A 64 -4.44 2.91 5.52
N ILE A 65 -3.87 4.05 5.16
CA ILE A 65 -2.91 4.19 4.07
C ILE A 65 -1.86 5.22 4.47
N ALA A 66 -0.60 4.89 4.20
CA ALA A 66 0.54 5.77 4.42
C ALA A 66 1.35 5.93 3.13
N THR A 67 2.20 6.96 3.09
CA THR A 67 3.09 7.24 1.95
C THR A 67 4.54 7.06 2.38
N LEU A 68 5.36 6.60 1.45
CA LEU A 68 6.82 6.65 1.55
C LEU A 68 7.29 7.92 0.84
N THR A 69 7.95 8.82 1.56
CA THR A 69 8.50 10.04 0.96
C THR A 69 9.98 10.18 1.24
N GLN A 70 10.70 10.69 0.25
CA GLN A 70 12.12 11.03 0.37
C GLN A 70 12.29 12.54 0.27
N THR A 71 13.05 13.12 1.19
CA THR A 71 13.44 14.52 1.15
C THR A 71 14.82 14.63 0.49
N MET A 72 14.92 15.49 -0.51
CA MET A 72 16.16 15.83 -1.21
C MET A 72 16.98 16.87 -0.42
N GLU A 73 18.25 17.02 -0.74
CA GLU A 73 19.16 17.99 -0.07
C GLU A 73 18.68 19.43 -0.21
N ASP A 74 17.99 19.76 -1.30
CA ASP A 74 17.40 21.08 -1.55
C ASP A 74 16.03 21.30 -0.89
N GLY A 75 15.59 20.34 -0.07
CA GLY A 75 14.33 20.40 0.67
C GLY A 75 13.09 19.96 -0.12
N ARG A 76 13.21 19.64 -1.41
CA ARG A 76 12.10 19.05 -2.16
C ARG A 76 11.77 17.67 -1.61
N THR A 77 10.49 17.33 -1.62
CA THR A 77 10.01 15.99 -1.24
C THR A 77 9.47 15.28 -2.47
N GLN A 78 9.71 13.98 -2.57
CA GLN A 78 9.11 13.11 -3.57
C GLN A 78 8.44 11.94 -2.87
N MET A 79 7.17 11.69 -3.18
CA MET A 79 6.53 10.43 -2.86
C MET A 79 7.08 9.32 -3.75
N VAL A 80 7.62 8.27 -3.13
CA VAL A 80 8.27 7.14 -3.80
C VAL A 80 7.47 5.84 -3.67
N GLY A 81 6.44 5.82 -2.83
CA GLY A 81 5.61 4.64 -2.64
C GLY A 81 4.38 4.90 -1.79
N LEU A 82 3.46 3.94 -1.84
CA LEU A 82 2.26 3.87 -1.01
C LEU A 82 2.31 2.60 -0.18
N LEU A 83 1.88 2.71 1.08
CA LEU A 83 1.69 1.61 1.99
C LEU A 83 0.20 1.41 2.20
N LEU A 84 -0.28 0.26 1.76
CA LEU A 84 -1.66 -0.22 1.82
C LEU A 84 -1.77 -1.35 2.86
N PRO A 85 -2.98 -1.77 3.25
CA PRO A 85 -3.14 -2.89 4.18
C PRO A 85 -2.36 -4.13 3.75
N SER A 86 -1.65 -4.73 4.71
CA SER A 86 -0.67 -5.83 4.57
C SER A 86 0.75 -5.43 4.18
N ASP A 87 0.98 -4.22 3.67
CA ASP A 87 2.34 -3.77 3.31
C ASP A 87 3.21 -3.68 4.56
N PHE A 88 4.46 -4.11 4.42
CA PHE A 88 5.43 -4.21 5.51
C PHE A 88 6.38 -3.02 5.54
N VAL A 89 6.69 -2.56 6.74
CA VAL A 89 7.54 -1.40 7.01
C VAL A 89 8.66 -1.81 7.95
N GLY A 90 9.87 -1.40 7.59
CA GLY A 90 11.09 -1.70 8.32
C GLY A 90 11.92 -2.76 7.61
N ARG A 91 13.21 -2.82 7.96
CA ARG A 91 14.18 -3.74 7.36
C ARG A 91 14.95 -4.46 8.47
N PRO A 92 14.65 -5.75 8.73
CA PRO A 92 15.47 -6.58 9.62
C PRO A 92 16.95 -6.48 9.23
N GLY A 93 17.83 -6.37 10.22
CA GLY A 93 19.28 -6.21 10.02
C GLY A 93 19.75 -4.79 9.69
N ARG A 94 18.86 -3.81 9.40
CA ARG A 94 19.26 -2.42 9.08
C ARG A 94 18.79 -1.43 10.14
N GLY A 95 19.71 -0.68 10.74
CA GLY A 95 19.44 0.19 11.89
C GLY A 95 18.53 1.40 11.63
N GLY A 96 18.61 1.99 10.44
CA GLY A 96 17.94 3.27 10.11
C GLY A 96 16.80 3.14 9.11
N ALA A 97 15.83 4.05 9.21
CA ALA A 97 14.77 4.24 8.23
C ALA A 97 15.32 4.91 6.96
N ALA A 98 14.92 4.42 5.78
CA ALA A 98 15.36 4.98 4.50
C ALA A 98 14.45 6.12 4.00
N TYR A 99 13.20 6.13 4.44
CA TYR A 99 12.15 7.02 3.97
C TYR A 99 11.38 7.58 5.16
N ASN A 100 10.78 8.75 4.96
CA ASN A 100 9.71 9.18 5.84
C ASN A 100 8.46 8.34 5.52
N VAL A 101 7.71 8.01 6.57
CA VAL A 101 6.41 7.36 6.44
C VAL A 101 5.36 8.29 7.02
N ILE A 102 4.37 8.70 6.22
CA ILE A 102 3.34 9.65 6.64
C ILE A 102 1.96 9.03 6.46
N ALA A 103 1.15 9.02 7.50
CA ALA A 103 -0.22 8.55 7.43
C ALA A 103 -1.04 9.49 6.51
N THR A 104 -1.62 8.98 5.44
CA THR A 104 -2.46 9.77 4.51
C THR A 104 -3.94 9.75 4.93
N THR A 105 -4.33 8.66 5.58
CA THR A 105 -5.60 8.48 6.28
C THR A 105 -5.29 8.10 7.72
N ASP A 106 -6.31 7.88 8.56
CA ASP A 106 -6.07 7.31 9.88
C ASP A 106 -5.53 5.87 9.72
N VAL A 107 -4.31 5.63 10.19
CA VAL A 107 -3.59 4.38 10.02
C VAL A 107 -3.55 3.61 11.33
N VAL A 108 -3.77 2.30 11.23
CA VAL A 108 -3.45 1.36 12.30
C VAL A 108 -2.34 0.45 11.82
N MET A 109 -1.25 0.38 12.58
CA MET A 109 -0.15 -0.54 12.33
C MET A 109 -0.13 -1.68 13.35
N CYS A 110 0.13 -2.88 12.86
CA CYS A 110 0.56 -4.02 13.65
C CYS A 110 2.08 -4.00 13.69
N CYS A 111 2.65 -3.59 14.83
CA CYS A 111 4.08 -3.46 15.03
C CYS A 111 4.62 -4.66 15.82
N PHE A 112 5.87 -5.01 15.57
CA PHE A 112 6.66 -5.96 16.34
C PHE A 112 7.92 -5.27 16.82
N ARG A 113 8.31 -5.53 18.08
CA ARG A 113 9.62 -5.07 18.57
C ARG A 113 10.70 -5.68 17.68
N LYS A 114 11.59 -4.84 17.15
CA LYS A 114 12.51 -5.25 16.09
C LYS A 114 13.43 -6.38 16.50
N LYS A 115 14.12 -6.27 17.64
CA LYS A 115 15.08 -7.30 18.08
C LYS A 115 14.40 -8.66 18.34
N PRO A 116 13.28 -8.75 19.08
CA PRO A 116 12.55 -10.01 19.19
C PRO A 116 12.04 -10.57 17.85
N PHE A 117 11.64 -9.70 16.92
CA PHE A 117 11.22 -10.13 15.59
C PHE A 117 12.39 -10.72 14.77
N GLU A 118 13.57 -10.10 14.83
CA GLU A 118 14.80 -10.62 14.23
C GLU A 118 15.17 -11.98 14.83
N ASP A 119 15.09 -12.15 16.15
CA ASP A 119 15.36 -13.42 16.85
C ASP A 119 14.34 -14.51 16.51
N LEU A 120 13.09 -14.13 16.24
CA LEU A 120 12.06 -15.05 15.77
C LEU A 120 12.32 -15.47 14.31
N MET A 121 12.73 -14.52 13.46
CA MET A 121 13.03 -14.77 12.04
C MET A 121 14.18 -15.78 11.86
N GLU A 122 15.19 -15.76 12.74
CA GLU A 122 16.29 -16.74 12.74
C GLU A 122 15.82 -18.17 13.02
N ARG A 123 14.74 -18.33 13.78
CA ARG A 123 14.21 -19.64 14.21
C ARG A 123 12.96 -20.07 13.41
N THR A 124 12.40 -19.16 12.62
CA THR A 124 11.13 -19.33 11.90
C THR A 124 11.30 -19.07 10.40
N PRO A 125 11.70 -20.09 9.61
CA PRO A 125 11.94 -19.94 8.17
C PRO A 125 10.73 -19.41 7.39
N HIS A 126 9.50 -19.71 7.85
CA HIS A 126 8.27 -19.23 7.21
C HIS A 126 8.18 -17.69 7.16
N ILE A 127 8.64 -16.99 8.21
CA ILE A 127 8.67 -15.52 8.26
C ILE A 127 9.72 -14.98 7.29
N ALA A 128 10.93 -15.55 7.32
CA ALA A 128 12.02 -15.12 6.44
C ALA A 128 11.68 -15.33 4.96
N HIS A 129 11.12 -16.49 4.60
CA HIS A 129 10.64 -16.77 3.24
C HIS A 129 9.53 -15.81 2.82
N ARG A 130 8.55 -15.55 3.71
CA ARG A 130 7.48 -14.61 3.38
C ARG A 130 7.99 -13.19 3.17
N LEU A 131 8.95 -12.74 3.99
CA LEU A 131 9.60 -11.43 3.80
C LEU A 131 10.35 -11.35 2.47
N LEU A 132 11.01 -12.43 2.05
CA LEU A 132 11.68 -12.49 0.75
C LEU A 132 10.66 -12.38 -0.40
N GLU A 133 9.57 -13.15 -0.36
CA GLU A 133 8.47 -13.04 -1.34
C GLU A 133 7.96 -11.59 -1.42
N MET A 134 7.60 -10.99 -0.28
CA MET A 134 7.11 -9.61 -0.23
C MET A 134 8.12 -8.59 -0.78
N THR A 135 9.41 -8.80 -0.52
CA THR A 135 10.48 -7.92 -1.02
C THR A 135 10.65 -8.04 -2.54
N LEU A 136 10.50 -9.25 -3.10
CA LEU A 136 10.54 -9.47 -4.54
C LEU A 136 9.31 -8.85 -5.21
N ASP A 137 8.11 -9.04 -4.63
CA ASP A 137 6.88 -8.41 -5.09
C ASP A 137 7.01 -6.88 -5.10
N GLU A 138 7.57 -6.27 -4.03
CA GLU A 138 7.81 -4.83 -3.95
C GLU A 138 8.83 -4.35 -4.99
N LEU A 139 9.88 -5.14 -5.26
CA LEU A 139 10.88 -4.82 -6.27
C LEU A 139 10.30 -4.82 -7.69
N ASP A 140 9.45 -5.80 -8.00
CA ASP A 140 8.79 -5.89 -9.30
C ASP A 140 7.76 -4.77 -9.47
N ALA A 141 6.97 -4.48 -8.42
CA ALA A 141 6.09 -3.32 -8.41
C ALA A 141 6.85 -2.00 -8.61
N ALA A 142 8.02 -1.83 -7.99
CA ALA A 142 8.86 -0.65 -8.18
C ALA A 142 9.38 -0.52 -9.63
N ARG A 143 9.73 -1.65 -10.27
CA ARG A 143 10.17 -1.67 -11.68
C ARG A 143 9.04 -1.32 -12.64
N GLU A 144 7.85 -1.84 -12.39
CA GLU A 144 6.66 -1.49 -13.15
C GLU A 144 6.32 0.00 -12.97
N TRP A 145 6.41 0.51 -11.75
CA TRP A 145 6.15 1.93 -11.48
C TRP A 145 7.14 2.85 -12.21
N MET A 146 8.41 2.44 -12.37
CA MET A 146 9.35 3.17 -13.22
C MET A 146 8.88 3.29 -14.68
N LEU A 147 8.29 2.24 -15.25
CA LEU A 147 7.72 2.26 -16.60
C LEU A 147 6.50 3.19 -16.68
N VAL A 148 5.59 3.08 -15.70
CA VAL A 148 4.43 3.96 -15.56
C VAL A 148 4.87 5.42 -15.55
N LEU A 149 5.84 5.77 -14.71
CA LEU A 149 6.30 7.15 -14.59
C LEU A 149 7.06 7.65 -15.82
N GLY A 150 7.84 6.78 -16.48
CA GLY A 150 8.76 7.14 -17.55
C GLY A 150 8.18 7.10 -18.97
N ARG A 151 7.10 6.35 -19.22
CA ARG A 151 6.59 6.10 -20.58
C ARG A 151 5.08 6.24 -20.74
N LYS A 152 4.28 6.00 -19.69
CA LYS A 152 2.83 6.08 -19.79
C LYS A 152 2.34 7.53 -19.90
N THR A 153 1.27 7.76 -20.67
CA THR A 153 0.59 9.04 -20.78
C THR A 153 -0.07 9.44 -19.45
N ALA A 154 -0.48 10.70 -19.30
CA ALA A 154 -1.13 11.15 -18.07
C ALA A 154 -2.43 10.38 -17.75
N ARG A 155 -3.15 9.94 -18.79
CA ARG A 155 -4.37 9.14 -18.64
C ARG A 155 -4.02 7.72 -18.17
N GLU A 156 -3.08 7.08 -18.85
CA GLU A 156 -2.59 5.74 -18.51
C GLU A 156 -1.99 5.67 -17.09
N LYS A 157 -1.25 6.69 -16.66
CA LYS A 157 -0.73 6.81 -15.30
C LYS A 157 -1.84 6.78 -14.24
N ILE A 158 -2.93 7.51 -14.50
CA ILE A 158 -4.07 7.58 -13.57
C ILE A 158 -4.85 6.27 -13.59
N ALA A 159 -5.11 5.71 -14.76
CA ALA A 159 -5.76 4.40 -14.88
C ALA A 159 -4.95 3.29 -14.18
N SER A 160 -3.62 3.29 -14.34
CA SER A 160 -2.70 2.38 -13.64
C SER A 160 -2.79 2.53 -12.11
N LEU A 161 -2.83 3.76 -11.60
CA LEU A 161 -2.99 4.00 -10.17
C LEU A 161 -4.33 3.47 -9.64
N LEU A 162 -5.42 3.75 -10.36
CA LEU A 162 -6.75 3.28 -9.97
C LEU A 162 -6.85 1.76 -9.98
N SER A 163 -6.24 1.09 -10.97
CA SER A 163 -6.27 -0.37 -11.09
C SER A 163 -5.48 -1.07 -9.97
N ILE A 164 -4.35 -0.50 -9.52
CA ILE A 164 -3.59 -0.99 -8.36
C ILE A 164 -4.42 -0.84 -7.08
N ILE A 165 -5.03 0.33 -6.87
CA ILE A 165 -5.82 0.60 -5.68
C ILE A 165 -7.06 -0.31 -5.64
N ALA A 166 -7.72 -0.55 -6.77
CA ALA A 166 -8.86 -1.46 -6.88
C ALA A 166 -8.48 -2.90 -6.48
N ARG A 167 -7.37 -3.41 -7.00
CA ARG A 167 -6.88 -4.78 -6.72
C ARG A 167 -6.40 -4.99 -5.29
N ARG A 168 -5.88 -3.95 -4.64
CA ARG A 168 -5.39 -4.04 -3.26
C ARG A 168 -6.47 -3.79 -2.20
N ASN A 169 -7.55 -3.08 -2.54
CA ASN A 169 -8.67 -2.87 -1.62
C ASN A 169 -9.69 -4.02 -1.59
N THR A 170 -9.66 -4.91 -2.58
CA THR A 170 -10.56 -6.07 -2.59
C THR A 170 -9.92 -7.26 -1.87
N ALA A 171 -10.62 -7.75 -0.84
CA ALA A 171 -10.40 -9.10 -0.36
C ALA A 171 -10.68 -10.08 -1.52
N PRO A 172 -9.96 -11.22 -1.63
CA PRO A 172 -10.23 -12.22 -2.65
C PRO A 172 -11.65 -12.74 -2.45
N THR A 173 -12.60 -12.16 -3.18
CA THR A 173 -13.97 -12.65 -3.25
C THR A 173 -13.98 -13.79 -4.27
N PRO A 174 -14.59 -14.95 -3.97
CA PRO A 174 -14.58 -16.10 -4.86
C PRO A 174 -15.38 -15.89 -6.16
N ASP A 175 -16.15 -14.80 -6.26
CA ASP A 175 -16.92 -14.49 -7.45
C ASP A 175 -16.05 -13.80 -8.50
N LYS A 176 -15.42 -14.63 -9.33
CA LYS A 176 -14.72 -14.25 -10.57
C LYS A 176 -15.61 -13.57 -11.63
N ASN A 177 -16.87 -13.25 -11.30
CA ASN A 177 -17.88 -12.72 -12.22
C ASN A 177 -18.26 -11.26 -11.94
N ASN A 178 -17.69 -10.60 -10.93
CA ASN A 178 -18.00 -9.20 -10.67
C ASN A 178 -16.88 -8.31 -11.23
N ASP A 179 -17.04 -7.90 -12.50
CA ASP A 179 -16.18 -6.90 -13.17
C ASP A 179 -16.25 -5.51 -12.51
N ILE A 180 -17.27 -5.31 -11.67
CA ILE A 180 -17.49 -4.06 -10.95
C ILE A 180 -16.66 -4.03 -9.67
N MET A 181 -15.71 -3.10 -9.59
CA MET A 181 -14.90 -2.82 -8.40
C MET A 181 -15.34 -1.52 -7.75
N VAL A 182 -15.46 -1.52 -6.42
CA VAL A 182 -15.80 -0.32 -5.65
C VAL A 182 -14.74 -0.11 -4.57
N PHE A 183 -14.19 1.10 -4.50
CA PHE A 183 -13.19 1.46 -3.50
C PHE A 183 -13.16 2.97 -3.24
N ASP A 184 -12.65 3.35 -2.07
CA ASP A 184 -12.35 4.75 -1.78
C ASP A 184 -10.92 5.08 -2.19
N LEU A 185 -10.76 6.13 -2.99
CA LEU A 185 -9.48 6.67 -3.37
C LEU A 185 -8.84 7.36 -2.15
N PRO A 186 -7.70 6.85 -1.66
CA PRO A 186 -7.09 7.31 -0.42
C PRO A 186 -6.23 8.55 -0.60
N LEU A 187 -5.98 8.94 -1.85
CA LEU A 187 -5.15 10.08 -2.22
C LEU A 187 -6.02 11.26 -2.60
N THR A 188 -5.58 12.46 -2.19
CA THR A 188 -6.09 13.70 -2.77
C THR A 188 -5.56 13.85 -4.20
N ARG A 189 -6.13 14.79 -4.97
CA ARG A 189 -5.65 15.07 -6.32
C ARG A 189 -4.22 15.62 -6.29
N GLU A 190 -3.86 16.36 -5.24
CA GLU A 190 -2.50 16.85 -4.99
C GLU A 190 -1.54 15.70 -4.71
N ALA A 191 -1.94 14.75 -3.86
CA ALA A 191 -1.12 13.57 -3.57
C ALA A 191 -0.94 12.68 -4.81
N MET A 192 -1.97 12.52 -5.65
CA MET A 192 -1.84 11.84 -6.93
C MET A 192 -0.88 12.56 -7.87
N ALA A 193 -0.92 13.90 -7.90
CA ALA A 193 -0.06 14.71 -8.75
C ALA A 193 1.41 14.51 -8.36
N ASP A 194 1.71 14.58 -7.06
CA ASP A 194 3.04 14.29 -6.51
C ASP A 194 3.50 12.86 -6.82
N TYR A 195 2.62 11.87 -6.63
CA TYR A 195 2.96 10.47 -6.83
C TYR A 195 3.17 10.07 -8.30
N LEU A 196 2.42 10.68 -9.23
CA LEU A 196 2.46 10.34 -10.67
C LEU A 196 3.39 11.26 -11.48
N GLY A 197 3.99 12.27 -10.85
CA GLY A 197 4.76 13.31 -11.53
C GLY A 197 3.90 14.10 -12.53
N LEU A 198 2.68 14.46 -12.12
CA LEU A 198 1.71 15.22 -12.92
C LEU A 198 1.38 16.54 -12.23
N THR A 199 0.72 17.46 -12.94
CA THR A 199 0.13 18.65 -12.30
C THR A 199 -1.25 18.30 -11.70
N LEU A 200 -1.64 18.99 -10.62
CA LEU A 200 -2.98 18.89 -10.02
C LEU A 200 -4.11 19.07 -11.05
N GLU A 201 -3.94 20.04 -11.95
CA GLU A 201 -4.85 20.32 -13.05
C GLU A 201 -4.96 19.12 -14.01
N THR A 202 -3.83 18.51 -14.37
CA THR A 202 -3.79 17.34 -15.25
C THR A 202 -4.50 16.15 -14.60
N VAL A 203 -4.25 15.88 -13.32
CA VAL A 203 -4.96 14.82 -12.59
C VAL A 203 -6.47 15.07 -12.60
N SER A 204 -6.89 16.29 -12.30
CA SER A 204 -8.31 16.66 -12.25
C SER A 204 -8.98 16.53 -13.63
N ARG A 205 -8.30 16.95 -14.69
CA ARG A 205 -8.76 16.85 -16.08
C ARG A 205 -8.95 15.38 -16.50
N GLN A 206 -7.96 14.53 -16.22
CA GLN A 206 -8.01 13.13 -16.62
C GLN A 206 -9.02 12.31 -15.81
N MET A 207 -9.17 12.58 -14.51
CA MET A 207 -10.24 11.95 -13.71
C MET A 207 -11.63 12.34 -14.21
N SER A 208 -11.79 13.58 -14.66
CA SER A 208 -13.04 14.04 -15.29
C SER A 208 -13.27 13.40 -16.65
N ALA A 209 -12.20 13.14 -17.41
CA ALA A 209 -12.27 12.44 -18.69
C ALA A 209 -12.66 10.97 -18.49
N LEU A 210 -11.98 10.23 -17.61
CA LEU A 210 -12.34 8.84 -17.28
C LEU A 210 -13.79 8.72 -16.80
N LYS A 211 -14.29 9.70 -16.03
CA LYS A 211 -15.70 9.76 -15.63
C LYS A 211 -16.64 9.98 -16.83
N ARG A 212 -16.32 10.96 -17.69
CA ARG A 212 -17.13 11.28 -18.87
C ARG A 212 -17.21 10.11 -19.84
N ASP A 213 -16.12 9.37 -19.96
CA ASP A 213 -16.02 8.21 -20.82
C ASP A 213 -16.62 6.97 -20.15
N GLU A 214 -17.19 7.06 -18.94
CA GLU A 214 -17.80 5.95 -18.20
C GLU A 214 -16.81 4.81 -17.87
N VAL A 215 -15.51 5.09 -17.85
CA VAL A 215 -14.49 4.15 -17.37
C VAL A 215 -14.54 4.04 -15.85
N ILE A 216 -14.95 5.12 -15.17
CA ILE A 216 -15.19 5.15 -13.73
C ILE A 216 -16.45 5.95 -13.42
N HIS A 217 -17.12 5.63 -12.32
CA HIS A 217 -18.10 6.49 -11.68
C HIS A 217 -17.53 7.05 -10.38
N LEU A 218 -17.87 8.31 -10.09
CA LEU A 218 -17.45 9.01 -8.89
C LEU A 218 -18.68 9.39 -8.08
N ASP A 219 -18.77 8.88 -6.85
CA ASP A 219 -19.69 9.36 -5.82
C ASP A 219 -18.90 10.23 -4.82
N GLY A 220 -19.28 11.51 -4.73
CA GLY A 220 -18.50 12.51 -4.02
C GLY A 220 -17.07 12.69 -4.58
N LYS A 221 -16.09 12.80 -3.69
CA LYS A 221 -14.69 13.15 -4.05
C LYS A 221 -13.75 11.95 -4.16
N ARG A 222 -14.06 10.86 -3.45
CA ARG A 222 -13.13 9.74 -3.24
C ARG A 222 -13.75 8.38 -3.53
N HIS A 223 -15.07 8.22 -3.50
CA HIS A 223 -15.70 6.94 -3.76
C HIS A 223 -15.71 6.67 -5.27
N ILE A 224 -15.05 5.60 -5.69
CA ILE A 224 -14.89 5.20 -7.09
C ILE A 224 -15.58 3.86 -7.32
N THR A 225 -16.36 3.79 -8.37
CA THR A 225 -16.83 2.54 -8.96
C THR A 225 -16.18 2.37 -10.33
N VAL A 226 -15.53 1.25 -10.56
CA VAL A 226 -15.03 0.83 -11.87
C VAL A 226 -16.02 -0.21 -12.38
N PRO A 227 -16.84 0.09 -13.38
CA PRO A 227 -17.85 -0.85 -13.88
C PRO A 227 -17.26 -2.03 -14.66
N ASP A 228 -16.07 -1.83 -15.24
CA ASP A 228 -15.35 -2.83 -16.03
C ASP A 228 -13.86 -2.68 -15.78
N MET A 229 -13.27 -3.66 -15.08
CA MET A 229 -11.83 -3.68 -14.80
C MET A 229 -10.99 -3.92 -16.05
N GLY A 230 -11.47 -4.71 -17.02
CA GLY A 230 -10.77 -4.93 -18.29
C GLY A 230 -10.60 -3.61 -19.04
N ARG A 231 -11.67 -2.83 -19.14
CA ARG A 231 -11.62 -1.49 -19.75
C ARG A 231 -10.67 -0.54 -19.01
N LEU A 232 -10.61 -0.59 -17.68
CA LEU A 232 -9.66 0.24 -16.93
C LEU A 232 -8.20 -0.16 -17.20
N LEU A 233 -7.92 -1.45 -17.43
CA LEU A 233 -6.59 -1.95 -17.78
C LEU A 233 -6.18 -1.56 -19.20
N GLU A 234 -7.11 -1.61 -20.15
CA GLU A 234 -6.88 -1.08 -21.50
C GLU A 234 -6.50 0.41 -21.44
N GLU A 235 -7.21 1.19 -20.63
CA GLU A 235 -6.91 2.62 -20.40
C GLU A 235 -5.60 2.84 -19.67
N ALA A 236 -5.11 1.84 -18.93
CA ALA A 236 -3.78 1.85 -18.32
C ALA A 236 -2.67 1.58 -19.35
N GLY A 237 -3.00 1.18 -20.58
CA GLY A 237 -2.01 0.74 -21.58
C GLY A 237 -1.38 -0.60 -21.19
N ASP A 238 -2.10 -1.42 -20.42
CA ASP A 238 -1.72 -2.79 -20.15
C ASP A 238 -2.22 -3.64 -21.32
N ASP A 239 -1.42 -3.65 -22.39
CA ASP A 239 -1.66 -4.54 -23.52
C ASP A 239 -1.70 -5.98 -23.00
N ASN A 240 -2.55 -6.82 -23.59
CA ASN A 240 -2.91 -8.19 -23.16
C ASN A 240 -1.74 -9.23 -23.17
N ASP A 241 -0.49 -8.78 -23.07
CA ASP A 241 0.76 -9.55 -23.17
C ASP A 241 1.31 -10.05 -21.82
N GLY A 242 0.48 -10.07 -20.77
CA GLY A 242 0.68 -11.00 -19.65
C GLY A 242 1.53 -10.51 -18.46
N GLY A 243 1.66 -9.21 -18.25
CA GLY A 243 2.13 -8.68 -16.97
C GLY A 243 0.98 -8.59 -15.97
N PHE A 244 0.83 -9.57 -15.07
CA PHE A 244 -0.09 -9.40 -13.94
C PHE A 244 0.44 -8.28 -13.05
N LEU A 245 -0.37 -7.24 -12.84
CA LEU A 245 -0.21 -6.30 -11.73
C LEU A 245 -0.50 -7.05 -10.43
N ILE A 246 0.56 -7.39 -9.70
CA ILE A 246 0.51 -8.11 -8.41
C ILE A 246 0.30 -7.14 -7.24
#